data_AF-A0A9J6DH55-F1
#
_entry.id   AF-A0A9J6DH55-F1
#
_cell.length_a   1.000
_cell.length_b   1.000
_cell.length_c   1.000
_cell.angle_alpha   90.00
_cell.angle_beta   90.00
_cell.angle_gamma   90.00
#
_symmetry.space_group_name_H-M   'P 1'
#
loop_
_entity.id
_entity.type
_entity.pdbx_description
1 polymer ?
#
loop_
_entity_poly.entity_id
_entity_poly.type
_entity_poly.pdbx_seq_one_letter_code
_entity_poly.pdbx_strand_id
1 'polypeptide(L)'
;MSRNLKPLTLGEKLRIIEEAEKRSGATKASIARDLNIPESSLKTILVKDSNLLNAAKFSLNRKAAKDGKYAAMETALVEWLRQARKFRNCRGWRNFEGEGGDSCIALRH
;
A
#
# COMPACT_ATOMS: atom_id res chain seq x y z
N MET A 1 26.51 -1.90 21.47
CA MET A 1 25.27 -2.67 21.73
C MET A 1 24.46 -2.78 20.45
N SER A 2 24.41 -3.96 19.81
CA SER A 2 23.47 -4.19 18.70
C SER A 2 22.07 -4.40 19.29
N ARG A 3 21.11 -3.56 18.90
CA ARG A 3 19.70 -3.76 19.28
C ARG A 3 19.11 -4.81 18.34
N ASN A 4 18.95 -6.05 18.83
CA ASN A 4 18.21 -7.10 18.13
C ASN A 4 16.70 -6.78 18.14
N LEU A 5 16.28 -5.90 17.24
CA LEU A 5 14.88 -5.56 17.04
C LEU A 5 14.34 -6.38 15.86
N LYS A 6 13.31 -7.19 16.11
CA LYS A 6 12.59 -7.91 15.05
C LYS A 6 11.89 -6.88 14.14
N PRO A 7 12.22 -6.82 12.85
CA PRO A 7 11.61 -5.85 11.97
C PRO A 7 10.24 -6.36 11.49
N LEU A 8 9.19 -5.60 11.78
CA LEU A 8 7.82 -5.88 11.34
C LEU A 8 7.57 -5.40 9.90
N THR A 9 6.85 -6.21 9.14
CA THR A 9 6.30 -5.89 7.81
C THR A 9 5.20 -4.83 7.90
N LEU A 10 4.86 -4.21 6.77
CA LEU A 10 3.76 -3.26 6.67
C LEU A 10 2.42 -3.96 6.98
N GLY A 11 2.23 -5.20 6.51
CA GLY A 11 1.05 -6.00 6.83
C GLY A 11 0.91 -6.33 8.32
N GLU A 12 2.00 -6.71 8.99
CA GLU A 12 1.98 -6.93 10.45
C GLU A 12 1.63 -5.65 11.22
N LYS A 13 2.17 -4.50 10.79
CA LYS A 13 1.86 -3.21 11.42
C LYS A 13 0.41 -2.81 11.22
N LEU A 14 -0.19 -3.04 10.04
CA LEU A 14 -1.62 -2.81 9.81
C LEU A 14 -2.50 -3.67 10.74
N ARG A 15 -2.18 -4.96 10.88
CA ARG A 15 -2.91 -5.84 11.80
C ARG A 15 -2.84 -5.35 13.24
N ILE A 16 -1.70 -4.81 13.67
CA ILE A 16 -1.53 -4.21 15.00
C ILE A 16 -2.44 -2.98 15.17
N ILE A 17 -2.59 -2.16 14.12
CA ILE A 17 -3.45 -0.98 14.14
C ILE A 17 -4.92 -1.40 14.22
N GLU A 18 -5.36 -2.31 13.35
CA GLU A 18 -6.73 -2.87 13.37
C GLU A 18 -7.08 -3.49 14.72
N GLU A 19 -6.16 -4.25 15.31
CA GLU A 19 -6.36 -4.90 16.60
C GLU A 19 -6.39 -3.88 17.76
N ALA A 20 -5.62 -2.79 17.66
CA ALA A 20 -5.68 -1.70 18.62
C ALA A 20 -7.00 -0.92 18.53
N GLU A 21 -7.52 -0.69 17.32
CA GLU A 21 -8.81 -0.02 17.11
C GLU A 21 -10.00 -0.83 17.63
N LYS A 22 -10.00 -2.16 17.43
CA LYS A 22 -11.02 -3.06 17.99
C LYS A 22 -11.06 -3.03 19.53
N ARG A 23 -9.94 -2.67 20.17
CA ARG A 23 -9.77 -2.64 21.63
C ARG A 23 -9.75 -1.21 22.15
N SER A 24 -10.65 -0.35 21.67
CA SER A 24 -10.69 1.09 21.97
C SER A 24 -10.77 1.46 23.47
N GLY A 25 -11.11 0.52 24.37
CA GLY A 25 -11.09 0.69 25.83
C GLY A 25 -9.86 0.11 26.56
N ALA A 26 -8.96 -0.61 25.87
CA ALA A 26 -7.81 -1.25 26.49
C ALA A 26 -6.62 -0.29 26.59
N THR A 27 -5.81 -0.42 27.65
CA THR A 27 -4.59 0.36 27.79
C THR A 27 -3.54 -0.08 26.75
N LYS A 28 -2.76 0.87 26.23
CA LYS A 28 -1.66 0.59 25.29
C LYS A 28 -0.67 -0.45 25.84
N ALA A 29 -0.44 -0.44 27.15
CA ALA A 29 0.40 -1.42 27.84
C ALA A 29 -0.19 -2.84 27.81
N SER A 30 -1.52 -2.99 27.91
CA SER A 30 -2.19 -4.29 27.76
C SER A 30 -2.10 -4.79 26.33
N ILE A 31 -2.42 -3.95 25.36
CA ILE A 31 -2.37 -4.29 23.93
C ILE A 31 -0.95 -4.71 23.53
N ALA A 32 0.07 -3.97 23.99
CA ALA A 32 1.47 -4.29 23.72
C ALA A 32 1.89 -5.64 24.31
N ARG A 33 1.45 -5.98 25.53
CA ARG A 33 1.68 -7.28 26.16
C ARG A 33 1.04 -8.42 25.36
N ASP A 34 -0.23 -8.26 24.98
CA ASP A 34 -0.97 -9.29 24.25
C ASP A 34 -0.38 -9.54 22.86
N LEU A 35 0.09 -8.49 22.19
CA LEU A 35 0.73 -8.57 20.88
C LEU A 35 2.21 -8.93 20.95
N ASN A 36 2.76 -9.14 22.16
CA ASN A 36 4.18 -9.42 22.42
C ASN A 36 5.14 -8.43 21.72
N ILE A 37 4.80 -7.14 21.79
CA ILE A 37 5.63 -6.05 21.26
C ILE A 37 5.96 -5.03 22.35
N PRO A 38 7.10 -4.32 22.26
CA PRO A 38 7.37 -3.23 23.18
C PRO A 38 6.33 -2.11 23.04
N GLU A 39 5.91 -1.52 24.17
CA GLU A 39 4.94 -0.41 24.16
C GLU A 39 5.42 0.79 23.33
N SER A 40 6.73 1.05 23.35
CA SER A 40 7.37 2.08 22.52
C SER A 40 7.19 1.80 21.01
N SER A 41 7.22 0.52 20.61
CA SER A 41 6.99 0.10 19.23
C SER A 41 5.53 0.29 18.85
N LEU A 42 4.59 -0.11 19.72
CA LEU A 42 3.15 0.12 19.50
C LEU A 42 2.84 1.61 19.32
N LYS A 43 3.35 2.49 20.19
CA LYS A 43 3.18 3.95 20.05
C LYS A 43 3.71 4.46 18.71
N THR A 44 4.90 4.00 18.31
CA THR A 44 5.51 4.42 17.03
C THR A 44 4.69 3.97 15.83
N ILE A 45 4.12 2.77 15.88
CA ILE A 45 3.27 2.21 14.82
C ILE A 45 1.99 3.06 14.69
N LEU A 46 1.30 3.32 15.80
CA LEU A 46 0.05 4.10 15.81
C LEU A 46 0.25 5.55 15.35
N VAL A 47 1.41 6.16 15.60
CA VAL A 47 1.70 7.54 15.14
C VAL A 47 1.96 7.61 13.63
N LYS A 48 2.52 6.56 13.02
CA LYS A 48 2.95 6.57 11.60
C LYS A 48 1.92 6.01 10.63
N ASP A 49 0.68 5.87 11.08
CA ASP A 49 -0.38 5.13 10.38
C ASP A 49 -0.67 5.64 8.96
N SER A 50 -0.77 6.96 8.76
CA SER A 50 -1.10 7.56 7.45
C SER A 50 -0.09 7.20 6.33
N ASN A 51 1.21 7.22 6.65
CA ASN A 51 2.26 6.82 5.70
C ASN A 51 2.28 5.30 5.49
N LEU A 52 1.87 4.53 6.50
CA LEU A 52 1.85 3.09 6.48
C LEU A 52 0.74 2.56 5.56
N LEU A 53 -0.46 3.13 5.66
CA LEU A 53 -1.60 2.83 4.78
C LEU A 53 -1.26 3.04 3.31
N ASN A 54 -0.62 4.17 2.97
CA ASN A 54 -0.24 4.45 1.58
C ASN A 54 0.82 3.47 1.06
N ALA A 55 1.81 3.11 1.88
CA ALA A 55 2.83 2.15 1.47
C ALA A 55 2.29 0.71 1.35
N ALA A 56 1.35 0.34 2.22
CA ALA A 56 0.73 -0.98 2.22
C ALA A 56 -0.11 -1.25 0.96
N LYS A 57 -0.68 -0.21 0.33
CA LYS A 57 -1.35 -0.32 -0.98
C LYS A 57 -0.45 -0.92 -2.07
N PHE A 58 0.86 -0.72 -1.97
CA PHE A 58 1.83 -1.24 -2.95
C PHE A 58 2.41 -2.59 -2.54
N SER A 59 2.63 -2.82 -1.25
CA SER A 59 3.14 -4.10 -0.75
C SER A 59 2.93 -4.30 0.75
N LEU A 60 2.39 -5.46 1.12
CA LEU A 60 2.25 -5.87 2.52
C LEU A 60 3.54 -6.49 3.10
N ASN A 61 4.38 -7.08 2.25
CA ASN A 61 5.55 -7.85 2.66
C ASN A 61 6.79 -6.97 2.93
N ARG A 62 6.79 -5.71 2.47
CA ARG A 62 7.89 -4.77 2.74
C ARG A 62 7.93 -4.44 4.23
N LYS A 63 9.12 -4.19 4.77
CA LYS A 63 9.34 -3.77 6.17
C LYS A 63 9.42 -2.25 6.35
N ALA A 64 9.74 -1.54 5.27
CA ALA A 64 9.89 -0.09 5.25
C ALA A 64 9.27 0.53 4.00
N ALA A 65 8.59 1.64 4.18
CA ALA A 65 8.19 2.57 3.13
C ALA A 65 9.37 3.50 2.84
N LYS A 66 10.36 2.99 2.11
CA LYS A 66 11.46 3.81 1.60
C LYS A 66 11.26 4.02 0.11
N ASP A 67 11.32 5.27 -0.29
CA ASP A 67 11.28 5.67 -1.70
C ASP A 67 12.65 5.50 -2.35
N GLY A 68 12.64 5.21 -3.65
CA GLY A 68 13.83 5.17 -4.48
C GLY A 68 14.43 6.56 -4.68
N LYS A 69 15.67 6.61 -5.18
CA LYS A 69 16.35 7.89 -5.51
C LYS A 69 15.54 8.74 -6.50
N TYR A 70 14.76 8.09 -7.36
CA TYR A 70 13.99 8.73 -8.43
C TYR A 70 12.49 8.47 -8.28
N ALA A 71 11.95 8.60 -7.07
CA ALA A 71 10.56 8.28 -6.74
C ALA A 71 9.53 8.93 -7.67
N ALA A 72 9.75 10.18 -8.08
CA ALA A 72 8.87 10.88 -9.01
C ALA A 72 8.87 10.25 -10.41
N MET A 73 10.05 9.87 -10.92
CA MET A 73 10.19 9.19 -12.21
C MET A 73 9.58 7.79 -12.17
N GLU A 74 9.81 7.03 -11.09
CA GLU A 74 9.21 5.71 -10.88
C GLU A 74 7.67 5.80 -10.89
N THR A 75 7.11 6.83 -10.24
CA THR A 75 5.66 7.08 -10.20
C THR A 75 5.12 7.36 -11.60
N ALA A 76 5.75 8.29 -12.33
CA ALA A 76 5.35 8.63 -13.70
C ALA A 76 5.44 7.41 -14.65
N LEU A 77 6.48 6.59 -14.52
CA LEU A 77 6.65 5.37 -15.32
C LEU A 77 5.53 4.35 -15.01
N VAL A 78 5.19 4.17 -13.74
CA VAL A 78 4.11 3.26 -13.31
C VAL A 78 2.76 3.75 -13.85
N GLU A 79 2.49 5.04 -13.82
CA GLU A 79 1.27 5.63 -14.39
C GLU A 79 1.19 5.42 -15.90
N TRP A 80 2.28 5.69 -16.62
CA TRP A 80 2.36 5.43 -18.06
C TRP A 80 2.11 3.95 -18.39
N LEU A 81 2.74 3.02 -17.65
CA LEU A 81 2.52 1.58 -17.82
C LEU A 81 1.08 1.16 -17.54
N ARG A 82 0.43 1.73 -16.53
CA ARG A 82 -0.99 1.47 -16.21
C ARG A 82 -1.89 1.94 -17.34
N GLN A 83 -1.65 3.14 -17.88
CA GLN A 83 -2.40 3.68 -19.01
C GLN A 83 -2.20 2.81 -20.26
N ALA A 84 -0.97 2.44 -20.59
CA ALA A 84 -0.66 1.57 -21.73
C ALA A 84 -1.34 0.19 -21.61
N ARG A 85 -1.37 -0.40 -20.40
CA ARG A 85 -2.08 -1.67 -20.15
C ARG A 85 -3.59 -1.55 -20.27
N LYS A 86 -4.18 -0.51 -19.66
CA LYS A 86 -5.62 -0.24 -19.80
C LYS A 86 -6.00 -0.07 -21.28
N PHE A 87 -5.15 0.65 -22.01
CA PHE A 87 -5.30 0.87 -23.42
C PHE A 87 -5.24 -0.44 -24.24
N ARG A 88 -4.25 -1.32 -23.98
CA ARG A 88 -4.18 -2.65 -24.61
C ARG A 88 -5.36 -3.55 -24.28
N ASN A 89 -5.87 -3.48 -23.05
CA ASN A 89 -7.02 -4.28 -22.64
C ASN A 89 -8.35 -3.76 -23.21
N CYS A 90 -8.41 -2.51 -23.67
CA CYS A 90 -9.57 -1.93 -24.36
C CYS A 90 -9.50 -2.07 -25.88
N ARG A 91 -8.31 -2.20 -26.49
CA ARG A 91 -8.14 -2.53 -27.91
C ARG A 91 -7.74 -3.99 -28.08
N GLY A 92 -8.72 -4.85 -28.36
CA GLY A 92 -8.43 -5.94 -29.29
C GLY A 92 -7.74 -5.31 -30.50
N TRP A 93 -6.49 -5.67 -30.75
CA TRP A 93 -5.73 -5.16 -31.88
C TRP A 93 -6.43 -5.60 -33.17
N ARG A 94 -7.37 -4.77 -33.66
CA ARG A 94 -7.75 -4.75 -35.07
C ARG A 94 -7.09 -3.53 -35.69
N ASN A 95 -6.14 -3.86 -36.56
CA ASN A 95 -5.58 -3.12 -37.68
C ASN A 95 -5.91 -1.63 -37.74
N PHE A 96 -4.85 -0.84 -37.64
CA PHE A 96 -4.83 0.56 -37.95
C PHE A 96 -4.84 0.73 -39.48
N GLU A 97 -6.02 0.66 -40.11
CA GLU A 97 -6.25 1.21 -41.44
C GLU A 97 -7.73 1.63 -41.56
N GLY A 98 -7.96 2.91 -41.90
CA GLY A 98 -9.22 3.37 -42.48
C GLY A 98 -10.31 3.85 -41.50
N GLU A 99 -10.57 5.15 -41.57
CA GLU A 99 -11.89 5.80 -41.53
C GLU A 99 -12.83 5.61 -40.31
N GLY A 100 -13.14 6.73 -39.66
CA GLY A 100 -14.51 7.09 -39.26
C GLY A 100 -15.15 6.41 -38.05
N GLY A 101 -15.66 7.22 -37.12
CA GLY A 101 -16.86 6.88 -36.35
C GLY A 101 -16.67 6.47 -34.89
N ASP A 102 -17.07 7.39 -34.02
CA ASP A 102 -17.72 7.24 -32.71
C ASP A 102 -17.88 5.83 -32.12
N SER A 103 -17.38 5.67 -30.88
CA SER A 103 -18.12 5.12 -29.71
C SER A 103 -17.16 4.42 -28.74
N CYS A 104 -16.94 5.04 -27.58
CA CYS A 104 -16.51 4.36 -26.36
C CYS A 104 -17.68 4.38 -25.36
N ILE A 105 -18.73 3.60 -25.63
CA ILE A 105 -19.77 3.20 -24.67
C ILE A 105 -19.78 1.66 -24.76
N ALA A 106 -19.46 0.86 -23.74
CA ALA A 106 -20.19 0.55 -22.52
C ALA A 106 -19.31 -0.50 -21.75
N LEU A 107 -19.43 -0.83 -20.46
CA LEU A 107 -20.61 -1.19 -19.66
C LEU A 107 -20.25 -1.02 -18.16
N ARG A 108 -21.14 -0.37 -17.39
CA ARG A 108 -21.34 -0.66 -15.96
C ARG A 108 -22.45 -1.70 -15.88
N HIS A 109 -22.23 -2.78 -15.12
CA HIS A 109 -23.28 -3.55 -14.46
C HIS A 109 -23.16 -3.29 -12.96
#